data_AF-A0A7V8Z933-F1
#
_entry.id   AF-A0A7V8Z933-F1
#
_cell.length_a   1.000
_cell.length_b   1.000
_cell.length_c   1.000
_cell.angle_alpha   90.00
_cell.angle_beta   90.00
_cell.angle_gamma   90.00
#
_symmetry.space_group_name_H-M   'P 1'
#
loop_
_entity.id
_entity.type
_entity.pdbx_description
1 polymer ?
#
loop_
_entity_poly.entity_id
_entity_poly.type
_entity_poly.pdbx_seq_one_letter_code
_entity_poly.pdbx_strand_id
1 'polypeptide(L)' 'EVTHINLNDNCVEGMRHRTLPIFSVQYHPEAAPGPHDAQHHFRRFIELMQRAAAV' A
#
# COMPACT_ATOMS: atom_id res chain seq x y z
N GLU A 1 6.42 -10.26 -1.07
CA GLU A 1 7.54 -9.85 -0.19
C GLU A 1 7.11 -8.71 0.70
N VAL A 2 7.74 -8.62 1.87
CA VAL A 2 7.44 -7.61 2.89
C VAL A 2 7.93 -6.24 2.42
N THR A 3 7.11 -5.20 2.62
CA THR A 3 7.43 -3.81 2.24
C THR A 3 7.51 -2.86 3.43
N HIS A 4 6.80 -3.15 4.52
CA HIS A 4 6.79 -2.34 5.74
C HIS A 4 6.83 -3.25 6.96
N ILE A 5 7.55 -2.81 7.97
CA ILE A 5 7.66 -3.44 9.28
C ILE A 5 7.28 -2.40 10.33
N ASN A 6 6.48 -2.80 11.31
CA ASN A 6 6.11 -1.99 12.46
C ASN A 6 7.35 -1.72 13.31
N LEU A 7 7.59 -0.45 13.65
CA LEU A 7 8.79 -0.04 14.39
C LEU A 7 8.76 -0.44 15.87
N ASN A 8 7.59 -0.72 16.44
CA ASN A 8 7.45 -1.04 17.86
C ASN A 8 7.69 -2.53 18.15
N ASP A 9 7.22 -3.42 17.27
CA ASP A 9 7.15 -4.86 17.55
C ASP A 9 7.64 -5.77 16.41
N ASN A 10 8.07 -5.19 15.29
CA ASN A 10 8.50 -5.88 14.07
C ASN A 10 7.41 -6.70 13.35
N CYS A 11 6.12 -6.43 13.62
CA CYS A 11 5.03 -7.00 12.84
C CYS A 11 5.08 -6.53 11.37
N VAL A 12 4.52 -7.34 10.45
CA VAL A 12 4.42 -6.98 9.03
C VAL A 12 3.28 -5.98 8.82
N GLU A 13 3.58 -4.84 8.19
CA GLU A 13 2.61 -3.76 7.95
C GLU A 13 2.28 -3.56 6.47
N GLY A 14 2.97 -4.27 5.58
CA GLY A 14 2.73 -4.16 4.15
C GLY A 14 3.42 -5.25 3.34
N MET A 15 2.79 -5.59 2.22
CA MET A 15 3.27 -6.61 1.31
C MET A 15 3.10 -6.18 -0.14
N ARG A 16 3.93 -6.73 -1.03
CA ARG A 16 3.73 -6.68 -2.48
C ARG A 16 3.99 -8.03 -3.11
N HIS A 17 3.27 -8.35 -4.17
CA HIS A 17 3.62 -9.48 -5.01
C HIS A 17 4.90 -9.17 -5.81
N ARG A 18 5.74 -10.18 -6.10
CA ARG A 18 7.05 -9.96 -6.75
C ARG A 18 6.96 -9.72 -8.26
N THR A 19 5.92 -10.25 -8.89
CA THR A 19 5.74 -10.18 -10.35
C THR A 19 4.46 -9.45 -10.75
N LEU A 20 3.33 -9.81 -10.14
CA LEU A 20 2.03 -9.15 -10.35
C LEU A 20 1.94 -7.76 -9.68
N PRO A 21 1.15 -6.82 -10.24
CA PRO A 21 0.93 -5.48 -9.69
C PRO A 21 -0.04 -5.49 -8.50
N ILE A 22 0.30 -6.25 -7.45
CA ILE A 22 -0.54 -6.44 -6.26
C ILE A 22 0.23 -5.92 -5.04
N PHE A 23 -0.44 -5.12 -4.21
CA PHE A 23 0.10 -4.68 -2.93
C PHE A 23 -0.99 -4.57 -1.87
N SER A 24 -0.59 -4.59 -0.61
CA SER A 24 -1.47 -4.36 0.54
C SER A 24 -0.72 -3.65 1.67
N VAL A 25 -1.49 -3.01 2.54
CA VAL A 25 -1.05 -2.41 3.81
C VAL A 25 -1.97 -2.88 4.93
N GLN A 26 -1.46 -2.96 6.16
CA GLN A 26 -2.23 -3.40 7.33
C GLN A 26 -2.94 -2.22 8.03
N TYR A 27 -2.36 -1.02 7.96
CA TYR A 27 -2.94 0.21 8.49
C TYR A 27 -3.99 0.83 7.57
N HIS A 28 -4.66 1.86 8.07
CA HIS A 28 -5.72 2.62 7.40
C HIS A 28 -5.15 3.84 6.64
N PRO A 29 -4.88 3.75 5.32
CA PRO A 29 -4.31 4.87 4.55
C PRO A 29 -5.27 6.05 4.37
N GLU A 30 -6.57 5.85 4.57
CA GLU A 30 -7.62 6.86 4.53
C GLU A 30 -7.60 7.79 5.75
N ALA A 31 -7.00 7.33 6.86
CA ALA A 31 -7.05 7.98 8.17
C ALA A 31 -8.49 8.25 8.65
N ALA A 32 -8.75 9.45 9.19
CA ALA A 32 -10.05 9.89 9.75
C ALA A 32 -10.58 9.03 10.93
N PRO A 33 -9.95 9.09 12.13
CA PRO A 33 -8.87 10.00 12.53
C PRO A 33 -7.47 9.47 12.17
N GLY A 34 -6.46 10.34 12.22
CA GLY A 34 -5.05 9.96 12.04
C GLY A 34 -4.28 10.85 11.06
N PRO A 35 -2.97 10.60 10.88
CA PRO A 35 -2.13 11.34 9.93
C PRO A 35 -2.39 10.92 8.48
N HIS A 36 -2.18 11.84 7.53
CA HIS A 36 -2.43 11.62 6.10
C HIS A 36 -1.22 11.08 5.32
N ASP A 37 -0.16 10.65 6.00
CA ASP A 37 1.12 10.27 5.38
C ASP A 37 1.00 9.07 4.42
N ALA A 38 -0.03 8.24 4.62
CA ALA A 38 -0.29 7.02 3.86
C ALA A 38 -1.22 7.21 2.63
N GLN A 39 -1.74 8.41 2.37
CA GLN A 39 -2.71 8.64 1.26
C GLN A 39 -2.16 8.35 -0.14
N HIS A 40 -0.83 8.33 -0.30
CA HIS A 40 -0.17 8.04 -1.58
C HIS A 40 -0.50 6.64 -2.13
N HIS A 41 -0.93 5.68 -1.28
CA HIS A 41 -1.37 4.36 -1.71
C HIS A 41 -2.59 4.39 -2.64
N PHE A 42 -3.51 5.35 -2.45
CA PHE A 42 -4.67 5.52 -3.33
C PHE A 42 -4.24 5.96 -4.74
N ARG A 43 -3.29 6.91 -4.83
CA ARG A 43 -2.73 7.33 -6.11
C ARG A 43 -2.05 6.15 -6.82
N ARG A 44 -1.24 5.39 -6.09
CA ARG A 44 -0.60 4.17 -6.62
C ARG A 44 -1.62 3.16 -7.14
N PHE A 45 -2.71 2.93 -6.41
CA PHE A 45 -3.78 2.02 -6.85
C PHE A 45 -4.42 2.48 -8.16
N ILE A 46 -4.74 3.77 -8.29
CA ILE A 46 -5.30 4.35 -9.52
C ILE A 46 -4.33 4.20 -10.70
N GLU A 47 -3.04 4.47 -10.49
CA GLU A 47 -2.01 4.29 -11.53
C GLU A 47 -1.95 2.84 -12.03
N LEU A 48 -2.11 1.86 -11.14
CA LEU A 48 -2.16 0.45 -11.54
C LEU A 48 -3.40 0.13 -12.38
N MET A 49 -4.56 0.69 -12.03
CA MET A 49 -5.78 0.55 -12.84
C MET A 49 -5.62 1.17 -14.24
N GLN A 50 -5.03 2.36 -14.31
CA GLN A 50 -4.77 3.03 -15.59
C GLN A 50 -3.82 2.23 -16.48
N ARG A 51 -2.75 1.67 -15.90
CA ARG A 51 -1.82 0.80 -16.63
C ARG A 51 -2.49 -0.47 -17.12
N ALA A 52 -3.35 -1.08 -16.32
CA ALA A 52 -4.10 -2.26 -16.72
C ALA A 52 -5.08 -1.98 -17.87
N ALA A 53 -5.66 -0.78 -17.93
CA ALA A 53 -6.58 -0.36 -18.99
C ALA A 53 -5.88 0.11 -20.27
N ALA A 54 -4.59 0.42 -20.22
CA ALA A 54 -3.79 0.86 -21.37
C ALA A 54 -3.18 -0.31 -22.18
N VAL A 55 -3.53 -1.55 -21.82
CA VAL A 55 -3.17 -2.80 -22.51
C VAL A 55 -4.35 -3.27 -23.35
#